data_AF-A0A372K109-F1
#
_entry.id   AF-A0A372K109-F1
#
_cell.length_a   1.000
_cell.length_b   1.000
_cell.length_c   1.000
_cell.angle_alpha   90.00
_cell.angle_beta   90.00
_cell.angle_gamma   90.00
#
_symmetry.space_group_name_H-M   'P 1'
#
loop_
_entity.id
_entity.type
_entity.pdbx_description
1 polymer ?
#
loop_
_entity_poly.entity_id
_entity_poly.type
_entity_poly.pdbx_seq_one_letter_code
_entity_poly.pdbx_strand_id
1 'polypeptide(L)'
;MGLPVKPLLSVRLPAALTLHGPEVEVREALSSEQFDARQVEFIQAVFGYSALLAESARKTPTADAFLAAVVNLLETLHTNAPDEASVCALRLQQIIGAIFSPGMPALIDGVSQADGAHKTDGQDGASAL
;
A
#
# COMPACT_ATOMS: atom_id res chain seq x y z
N MET A 1 23.28 -41.45 11.10
CA MET A 1 23.70 -40.06 11.38
C MET A 1 22.61 -39.16 10.86
N GLY A 2 21.79 -38.58 11.74
CA GLY A 2 20.77 -37.61 11.36
C GLY A 2 21.43 -36.27 11.07
N LEU A 3 21.18 -35.70 9.89
CA LEU A 3 21.61 -34.34 9.56
C LEU A 3 20.99 -33.37 10.57
N PRO A 4 21.73 -32.35 11.05
CA PRO A 4 21.14 -31.30 11.86
C PRO A 4 20.12 -30.54 11.01
N VAL A 5 18.84 -30.66 11.37
CA VAL A 5 17.78 -29.84 10.77
C VAL A 5 18.04 -28.42 11.26
N LYS A 6 18.44 -27.54 10.35
CA LYS A 6 18.61 -26.11 10.66
C LYS A 6 17.24 -25.60 11.09
N PRO A 7 17.09 -24.99 12.29
CA PRO A 7 15.79 -24.52 12.73
C PRO A 7 15.28 -23.49 11.73
N LEU A 8 14.07 -23.72 11.23
CA LEU A 8 13.37 -22.75 10.40
C LEU A 8 13.10 -21.51 11.28
N LEU A 9 13.43 -20.33 10.77
CA LEU A 9 13.07 -19.09 11.42
C LEU A 9 11.56 -18.93 11.30
N SER A 10 10.85 -18.57 12.36
CA SER A 10 9.42 -18.25 12.30
C SER A 10 9.20 -16.76 12.50
N VAL A 11 8.15 -16.24 11.87
CA VAL A 11 7.68 -14.85 12.02
C VAL A 11 6.28 -14.88 12.59
N ARG A 12 6.09 -14.17 13.70
CA ARG A 12 4.78 -13.91 14.29
C ARG A 12 4.00 -12.93 13.44
N LEU A 13 2.75 -13.28 13.15
CA LEU A 13 1.86 -12.45 12.35
C LEU A 13 1.14 -11.39 13.20
N PRO A 14 0.79 -10.23 12.61
CA PRO A 14 -0.12 -9.25 13.20
C PRO A 14 -1.44 -9.87 13.60
N ALA A 15 -2.08 -9.33 14.64
CA ALA A 15 -3.35 -9.85 15.16
C ALA A 15 -4.40 -10.02 14.06
N ALA A 16 -4.49 -9.06 13.14
CA ALA A 16 -5.40 -9.09 12.00
C ALA A 16 -5.22 -10.30 11.06
N LEU A 17 -4.03 -10.89 11.02
CA LEU A 17 -3.67 -12.02 10.17
C LEU A 17 -3.61 -13.37 10.91
N THR A 18 -3.70 -13.36 12.25
CA THR A 18 -3.60 -14.57 13.09
C THR A 18 -4.71 -15.60 12.85
N LEU A 19 -5.82 -15.24 12.18
CA LEU A 19 -6.89 -16.17 11.81
C LEU A 19 -6.38 -17.34 10.95
N HIS A 20 -5.28 -17.14 10.22
CA HIS A 20 -4.63 -18.15 9.37
C HIS A 20 -3.45 -18.87 10.05
N GLY A 21 -3.22 -18.59 11.34
CA GLY A 21 -2.10 -19.09 12.13
C GLY A 21 -1.33 -17.95 12.78
N PRO A 22 -0.81 -18.11 14.02
CA PRO A 22 -0.10 -17.05 14.73
C PRO A 22 1.33 -16.83 14.19
N GLU A 23 1.90 -17.80 13.49
CA GLU A 23 3.27 -17.79 13.00
C GLU A 23 3.36 -18.37 11.60
N VAL A 24 4.31 -17.87 10.81
CA VAL A 24 4.66 -18.38 9.48
C VAL A 24 6.14 -18.74 9.46
N GLU A 25 6.46 -19.89 8.87
CA GLU A 25 7.85 -20.27 8.63
C GLU A 25 8.48 -19.38 7.56
N VAL A 26 9.58 -18.74 7.93
CA VAL A 26 10.44 -18.00 7.02
C VAL A 26 11.31 -19.01 6.29
N ARG A 27 11.16 -19.07 4.97
CA ARG A 27 12.04 -19.84 4.09
C ARG A 27 13.48 -19.32 4.19
N GLU A 28 14.43 -20.14 3.72
CA GLU A 28 15.85 -19.77 3.69
C GLU A 28 16.11 -18.38 3.05
N ALA A 29 17.26 -17.79 3.37
CA ALA A 29 17.67 -16.49 2.85
C ALA A 29 17.47 -16.40 1.33
N LEU A 30 16.71 -15.39 0.90
CA LEU A 30 16.39 -15.17 -0.51
C LEU A 30 17.60 -14.63 -1.27
N SER A 31 17.77 -15.05 -2.52
CA SER A 31 18.63 -14.34 -3.48
C SER A 31 18.02 -12.98 -3.83
N SER A 32 18.81 -12.06 -4.39
CA SER A 32 18.30 -10.76 -4.84
C SER A 32 17.15 -10.92 -5.85
N GLU A 33 17.30 -11.81 -6.82
CA GLU A 33 16.27 -12.07 -7.83
C GLU A 33 14.97 -12.61 -7.21
N GLN A 34 15.10 -13.52 -6.23
CA GLN A 34 13.95 -14.02 -5.49
C GLN A 34 13.27 -12.92 -4.66
N PHE A 35 14.06 -12.03 -4.05
CA PHE A 35 13.54 -10.90 -3.31
C PHE A 35 12.77 -9.93 -4.24
N ASP A 36 13.32 -9.61 -5.40
CA ASP A 36 12.68 -8.74 -6.39
C ASP A 36 11.36 -9.34 -6.89
N ALA A 37 11.33 -10.66 -7.17
CA ALA A 37 10.11 -11.37 -7.53
C ALA A 37 9.05 -11.28 -6.41
N ARG A 38 9.46 -11.44 -5.14
CA ARG A 38 8.56 -11.29 -3.98
C ARG A 38 8.04 -9.87 -3.82
N GLN A 39 8.82 -8.87 -4.16
CA GLN A 39 8.38 -7.49 -4.15
C GLN A 39 7.27 -7.25 -5.18
N VAL A 40 7.41 -7.81 -6.38
CA VAL A 40 6.37 -7.75 -7.42
C VAL A 40 5.08 -8.44 -6.95
N GLU A 41 5.18 -9.66 -6.39
CA GLU A 41 4.03 -10.40 -5.85
C GLU A 41 3.30 -9.59 -4.76
N PHE A 42 4.05 -8.96 -3.85
CA PHE A 42 3.50 -8.09 -2.81
C PHE A 42 2.74 -6.91 -3.40
N ILE A 43 3.33 -6.20 -4.37
CA ILE A 43 2.69 -5.06 -5.03
C ILE A 43 1.40 -5.50 -5.73
N GLN A 44 1.42 -6.62 -6.45
CA GLN A 44 0.24 -7.18 -7.10
C GLN A 44 -0.87 -7.49 -6.08
N ALA A 45 -0.54 -8.06 -4.92
CA ALA A 45 -1.50 -8.33 -3.87
C ALA A 45 -2.14 -7.05 -3.30
N VAL A 46 -1.35 -6.00 -3.08
CA VAL A 46 -1.87 -4.69 -2.60
C VAL A 46 -2.84 -4.09 -3.61
N PHE A 47 -2.51 -4.09 -4.90
CA PHE A 47 -3.42 -3.57 -5.93
C PHE A 47 -4.65 -4.46 -6.15
N GLY A 48 -4.51 -5.78 -6.01
CA GLY A 48 -5.65 -6.70 -5.99
C GLY A 48 -6.62 -6.39 -4.84
N TYR A 49 -6.10 -6.13 -3.64
CA TYR A 49 -6.92 -5.71 -2.50
C TYR A 49 -7.56 -4.34 -2.73
N SER A 50 -6.84 -3.39 -3.32
CA SER A 50 -7.42 -2.11 -3.76
C SER A 50 -8.60 -2.31 -4.71
N ALA A 51 -8.53 -3.26 -5.66
CA ALA A 51 -9.63 -3.55 -6.57
C ALA A 51 -10.86 -4.08 -5.81
N LEU A 52 -10.65 -5.01 -4.86
CA LEU A 52 -11.73 -5.52 -3.99
C LEU A 52 -12.40 -4.40 -3.16
N LEU A 53 -11.60 -3.48 -2.61
CA LEU A 53 -12.14 -2.34 -1.86
C LEU A 53 -12.92 -1.37 -2.76
N ALA A 54 -12.50 -1.19 -4.01
CA ALA A 54 -13.20 -0.37 -4.98
C ALA A 54 -14.57 -0.98 -5.33
N GLU A 55 -14.63 -2.30 -5.56
CA GLU A 55 -15.88 -3.05 -5.75
C GLU A 55 -16.80 -2.93 -4.53
N SER A 56 -16.23 -2.77 -3.34
CA SER A 56 -16.96 -2.54 -2.08
C SER A 56 -17.36 -1.08 -1.85
N ALA A 57 -17.30 -0.23 -2.88
CA ALA A 57 -17.67 1.19 -2.85
C ALA A 57 -16.90 2.04 -1.81
N ARG A 58 -15.65 1.68 -1.49
CA ARG A 58 -14.79 2.51 -0.63
C ARG A 58 -14.41 3.80 -1.37
N LYS A 59 -14.33 4.90 -0.62
CA LYS A 59 -14.01 6.23 -1.17
C LYS A 59 -12.57 6.36 -1.65
N THR A 60 -11.64 5.68 -0.97
CA THR A 60 -10.19 5.80 -1.20
C THR A 60 -9.52 4.42 -1.22
N PRO A 61 -9.95 3.51 -2.13
CA PRO A 61 -9.61 2.08 -2.04
C PRO A 61 -8.11 1.81 -2.12
N THR A 62 -7.38 2.56 -2.96
CA THR A 62 -5.92 2.43 -3.06
C THR A 62 -5.24 2.90 -1.78
N ALA A 63 -5.61 4.07 -1.25
CA ALA A 63 -5.02 4.57 -0.01
C ALA A 63 -5.30 3.62 1.16
N ASP A 64 -6.53 3.09 1.26
CA ASP A 64 -6.94 2.14 2.29
C ASP A 64 -6.12 0.84 2.22
N ALA A 65 -5.92 0.28 1.02
CA ALA A 65 -5.14 -0.94 0.81
C ALA A 65 -3.65 -0.74 1.14
N PHE A 66 -3.05 0.36 0.68
CA PHE A 66 -1.66 0.69 0.98
C PHE A 66 -1.44 0.94 2.48
N LEU A 67 -2.35 1.67 3.13
CA LEU A 67 -2.27 1.91 4.57
C LEU A 67 -2.35 0.61 5.36
N ALA A 68 -3.28 -0.28 5.02
CA ALA A 68 -3.40 -1.59 5.67
C ALA A 68 -2.12 -2.43 5.52
N ALA A 69 -1.52 -2.43 4.32
CA ALA A 69 -0.26 -3.15 4.08
C ALA A 69 0.90 -2.59 4.93
N VAL A 70 1.04 -1.27 5.01
CA VAL A 70 2.10 -0.61 5.81
C VAL A 70 1.91 -0.91 7.31
N VAL A 71 0.68 -0.81 7.83
CA VAL A 71 0.39 -1.09 9.24
C VAL A 71 0.74 -2.53 9.57
N ASN A 72 0.32 -3.50 8.75
CA ASN A 72 0.63 -4.91 8.97
C ASN A 72 2.14 -5.19 8.95
N LEU A 73 2.90 -4.55 8.05
CA LEU A 73 4.36 -4.68 8.02
C LEU A 73 5.02 -4.14 9.30
N LEU A 74 4.58 -2.98 9.78
CA LEU A 74 5.10 -2.37 11.01
C LEU A 74 4.76 -3.20 12.25
N GLU A 75 3.54 -3.71 12.37
CA GLU A 75 3.14 -4.61 13.46
C GLU A 75 3.96 -5.90 13.44
N THR A 76 4.19 -6.48 12.26
CA THR A 76 5.04 -7.67 12.08
C THR A 76 6.47 -7.39 12.54
N LEU A 77 7.07 -6.28 12.10
CA LEU A 77 8.41 -5.87 12.50
C LEU A 77 8.47 -5.66 14.02
N HIS A 78 7.54 -4.91 14.59
CA HIS A 78 7.51 -4.62 16.02
C HIS A 78 7.41 -5.90 16.86
N THR A 79 6.59 -6.85 16.41
CA THR A 79 6.38 -8.11 17.11
C THR A 79 7.61 -9.03 17.05
N ASN A 80 8.40 -9.00 15.97
CA ASN A 80 9.51 -9.94 15.78
C ASN A 80 10.90 -9.34 16.05
N ALA A 81 11.09 -8.04 15.85
CA ALA A 81 12.36 -7.33 15.99
C ALA A 81 12.12 -5.85 16.39
N PRO A 82 11.78 -5.56 17.65
CA PRO A 82 11.36 -4.22 18.09
C PRO A 82 12.44 -3.13 17.92
N ASP A 83 13.72 -3.51 18.06
CA ASP A 83 14.84 -2.59 17.83
C ASP A 83 14.92 -2.19 16.34
N GLU A 84 14.78 -3.15 15.43
CA GLU A 84 14.74 -2.89 13.99
C GLU A 84 13.47 -2.13 13.57
N ALA A 85 12.33 -2.40 14.23
CA ALA A 85 11.09 -1.67 14.00
C ALA A 85 11.22 -0.18 14.29
N SER A 86 11.94 0.17 15.36
CA SER A 86 12.22 1.57 15.71
C SER A 86 13.06 2.28 14.65
N VAL A 87 14.08 1.58 14.12
CA VAL A 87 14.90 2.09 13.01
C VAL A 87 14.06 2.24 11.74
N CYS A 88 13.22 1.24 11.41
CA CYS A 88 12.33 1.28 10.26
C CYS A 88 11.36 2.46 10.32
N ALA A 89 10.73 2.68 11.47
CA ALA A 89 9.82 3.80 11.69
C ALA A 89 10.52 5.16 11.48
N LEU A 90 11.75 5.32 11.99
CA LEU A 90 12.54 6.53 11.77
C LEU A 90 12.86 6.75 10.28
N ARG A 91 13.22 5.70 9.55
CA ARG A 91 13.47 5.78 8.10
C ARG A 91 12.21 6.14 7.32
N LEU A 92 11.07 5.55 7.68
CA LEU A 92 9.79 5.89 7.07
C LEU A 92 9.42 7.36 7.30
N GLN A 93 9.61 7.87 8.52
CA GLN A 93 9.40 9.29 8.84
C GLN A 93 10.29 10.21 8.00
N GLN A 94 11.57 9.84 7.79
CA GLN A 94 12.49 10.60 6.93
C GLN A 94 12.01 10.63 5.48
N ILE A 95 11.55 9.50 4.94
CA ILE A 95 11.01 9.40 3.57
C ILE A 95 9.75 10.25 3.43
N ILE A 96 8.79 10.13 4.35
CA ILE A 96 7.57 10.93 4.37
C ILE A 96 7.94 12.42 4.45
N GLY A 97 8.85 12.79 5.36
CA GLY A 97 9.36 14.15 5.47
C GLY A 97 9.94 14.66 4.16
N ALA A 98 10.75 13.86 3.45
CA ALA A 98 11.33 14.25 2.17
C ALA A 98 10.28 14.41 1.06
N ILE A 99 9.26 13.54 1.01
CA ILE A 99 8.20 13.58 -0.01
C ILE A 99 7.24 14.76 0.21
N PHE A 100 6.88 15.03 1.47
CA PHE A 100 5.86 16.02 1.84
C PHE A 100 6.45 17.32 2.43
N SER A 101 7.74 17.56 2.26
CA SER A 101 8.38 18.80 2.70
C SER A 101 7.75 20.02 2.00
N PRO A 102 7.45 21.11 2.74
CA PRO A 102 6.90 22.33 2.16
C PRO A 102 7.95 22.97 1.25
N GLY A 103 7.79 22.79 -0.05
CA GLY A 103 8.77 23.21 -1.07
C GLY A 103 8.70 22.43 -2.38
N MET A 104 8.05 21.26 -2.40
CA MET A 104 7.70 20.56 -3.64
C MET A 104 6.35 21.08 -4.18
N PRO A 105 6.25 21.49 -5.45
CA PRO A 105 4.95 21.79 -6.05
C PRO A 105 4.07 20.54 -5.94
N ALA A 106 2.87 20.72 -5.40
CA ALA A 106 1.92 19.67 -5.11
C ALA A 106 1.73 18.75 -6.32
N LEU A 107 2.03 17.46 -6.18
CA LEU A 107 1.61 16.42 -7.12
C LEU A 107 0.11 16.12 -6.96
N ILE A 108 -0.70 17.17 -6.80
CA ILE A 108 -2.12 17.10 -6.48
C ILE A 108 -2.91 18.14 -7.30
N ASP A 109 -2.58 18.31 -8.58
CA ASP A 109 -3.48 18.96 -9.55
C ASP A 109 -4.03 17.89 -10.50
N GLY A 110 -4.91 17.04 -9.98
CA GLY A 110 -5.55 15.99 -10.77
C GLY A 110 -6.97 15.60 -10.32
N VAL A 111 -7.53 16.26 -9.31
CA VAL A 111 -8.91 16.02 -8.85
C VAL A 111 -9.64 17.36 -8.77
N SER A 112 -9.91 17.97 -9.92
CA SER A 112 -11.07 18.85 -10.10
C SER A 112 -11.27 19.26 -11.56
N GLN A 113 -11.88 18.39 -12.38
CA GLN A 113 -12.87 18.85 -13.38
C GLN A 113 -13.67 17.67 -13.97
N ALA A 114 -14.69 17.23 -13.25
CA ALA A 114 -15.76 16.41 -13.81
C ALA A 114 -17.06 16.72 -13.04
N ASP A 115 -17.70 17.81 -13.46
CA ASP A 115 -19.14 18.16 -13.37
C ASP A 115 -19.19 19.69 -13.46
N GLY A 116 -19.99 20.36 -14.27
CA GLY A 116 -21.18 19.97 -15.01
C GLY A 116 -21.98 21.27 -15.14
N ALA A 117 -21.99 21.85 -16.33
CA ALA A 117 -22.93 22.94 -16.66
C ALA A 117 -23.38 22.76 -18.10
N HIS A 118 -24.22 21.75 -18.27
CA HIS A 118 -25.23 21.74 -19.30
C HIS A 118 -26.13 22.96 -19.08
N LYS A 119 -26.04 23.96 -19.95
CA LYS A 119 -27.13 24.90 -20.16
C LYS A 119 -27.49 24.89 -21.64
N THR A 120 -28.55 24.15 -21.93
CA THR A 120 -29.40 24.37 -23.09
C THR A 120 -29.80 25.85 -23.13
N ASP A 121 -29.71 26.47 -24.30
CA ASP A 121 -30.83 27.23 -24.83
C ASP A 121 -30.63 27.39 -26.34
N GLY A 122 -31.60 26.88 -27.08
CA GLY A 122 -31.75 27.14 -28.49
C GLY A 122 -32.42 28.50 -28.71
N GLN A 123 -32.16 29.01 -29.92
CA GLN A 123 -33.16 29.56 -30.83
C GLN A 123 -33.66 31.00 -30.55
N ASP A 124 -33.12 31.93 -31.32
CA ASP A 124 -33.86 32.86 -32.21
C ASP A 124 -32.78 33.66 -32.98
N GLY A 125 -32.78 33.80 -34.30
CA GLY A 125 -33.92 34.02 -35.18
C GLY A 125 -34.00 35.51 -35.54
N ALA A 126 -33.12 36.01 -36.41
CA ALA A 126 -33.37 37.26 -37.16
C ALA A 126 -32.39 37.40 -38.35
N SER A 127 -32.85 36.96 -39.52
CA SER A 127 -32.52 37.64 -40.78
C SER A 127 -33.25 38.98 -40.86
N ALA A 128 -32.64 39.91 -41.59
CA ALA A 128 -33.24 40.96 -42.42
C ALA A 128 -32.77 42.39 -42.11
N LEU A 129 -32.32 43.01 -43.21
CA LEU A 129 -32.02 44.42 -43.51
C LEU A 129 -30.62 44.93 -43.18
#